data_AF-A0A6G2V6C9-F1
#
_entry.id   AF-A0A6G2V6C9-F1
#
_cell.length_a   1.000
_cell.length_b   1.000
_cell.length_c   1.000
_cell.angle_alpha   90.00
_cell.angle_beta   90.00
_cell.angle_gamma   90.00
#
_symmetry.space_group_name_H-M   'P 1'
#
loop_
_entity.id
_entity.type
_entity.pdbx_description
1 polymer ?
#
loop_
_entity_poly.entity_id
_entity_poly.type
_entity_poly.pdbx_seq_one_letter_code
_entity_poly.pdbx_strand_id
1 'polypeptide(L)'
;MTDDHRTQHEEALRTRWHDALVAARGGAEGPDPLPYAENLLTRWAEPQRKYHTTAHLAAVLDRVDTLAGHAADADAVRLAAWFHDAVYRPDRSENEERSAVLAERALPEAGVPDAVSGEVARLVRLTVTHDPAPGDTNGEVLCDADLAILAAPPKEYGEYAAQVREEYGFVPDEAFREGRATVLRQLLGLPQLFRTPYGMREWEPKARQNLLTELELLTH
;
A
#
# COMPACT_ATOMS: atom_id res chain seq x y z
N MET A 1 25.81 -10.19 6.10
CA MET A 1 25.47 -8.76 5.91
C MET A 1 23.95 -8.57 5.93
N THR A 2 23.23 -9.25 6.83
CA THR A 2 21.80 -9.57 6.64
C THR A 2 20.93 -9.28 7.87
N ASP A 3 21.48 -9.33 9.08
CA ASP A 3 20.70 -9.13 10.31
C ASP A 3 20.65 -7.66 10.75
N ASP A 4 21.78 -6.96 10.60
CA ASP A 4 21.94 -5.55 10.96
C ASP A 4 21.10 -4.62 10.07
N HIS A 5 21.13 -4.83 8.74
CA HIS A 5 20.28 -4.09 7.80
C HIS A 5 18.78 -4.33 8.02
N ARG A 6 18.39 -5.56 8.36
CA ARG A 6 16.99 -5.89 8.68
C ARG A 6 16.55 -5.18 9.95
N THR A 7 17.42 -5.18 10.97
CA THR A 7 17.15 -4.50 12.25
C THR A 7 17.00 -2.99 12.05
N GLN A 8 17.90 -2.37 11.28
CA GLN A 8 17.84 -0.94 10.95
C GLN A 8 16.57 -0.58 10.14
N HIS A 9 16.16 -1.43 9.20
CA HIS A 9 14.93 -1.24 8.42
C HIS A 9 13.68 -1.24 9.31
N GLU A 10 13.57 -2.20 10.20
CA GLU A 10 12.44 -2.28 11.11
C GLU A 10 12.46 -1.16 12.16
N GLU A 11 13.63 -0.73 12.64
CA GLU A 11 13.75 0.43 13.54
C GLU A 11 13.30 1.74 12.87
N ALA A 12 13.67 1.94 11.60
CA ALA A 12 13.18 3.07 10.82
C ALA A 12 11.65 3.03 10.67
N LEU A 13 11.08 1.86 10.38
CA LEU A 13 9.63 1.67 10.33
C LEU A 13 8.94 1.93 11.68
N ARG A 14 9.49 1.45 12.80
CA ARG A 14 8.98 1.75 14.14
C ARG A 14 8.93 3.25 14.41
N THR A 15 9.97 3.98 14.01
CA THR A 15 10.03 5.44 14.13
C THR A 15 8.93 6.11 13.31
N ARG A 16 8.76 5.71 12.04
CA ARG A 16 7.71 6.26 11.18
C ARG A 16 6.30 5.96 11.70
N TRP A 17 6.07 4.77 12.26
CA TRP A 17 4.80 4.46 12.93
C TRP A 17 4.57 5.35 14.14
N HIS A 18 5.57 5.47 15.02
CA HIS A 18 5.50 6.32 16.20
C HIS A 18 5.12 7.76 15.82
N ASP A 19 5.81 8.35 14.86
CA ASP A 19 5.61 9.74 14.48
C ASP A 19 4.22 9.96 13.85
N ALA A 20 3.79 9.07 12.94
CA ALA A 20 2.47 9.15 12.34
C ALA A 20 1.34 8.99 13.38
N LEU A 21 1.49 8.03 14.30
CA LEU A 21 0.49 7.78 15.34
C LEU A 21 0.41 8.95 16.33
N VAL A 22 1.54 9.48 16.78
CA VAL A 22 1.59 10.62 17.70
C VAL A 22 1.01 11.88 17.05
N ALA A 23 1.32 12.13 15.78
CA ALA A 23 0.73 13.25 15.04
C ALA A 23 -0.79 13.11 14.93
N ALA A 24 -1.28 11.91 14.57
CA ALA A 24 -2.71 11.62 14.44
C ALA A 24 -3.51 11.74 15.76
N ARG A 25 -2.85 11.67 16.93
CA ARG A 25 -3.49 11.93 18.23
C ARG A 25 -3.82 13.41 18.46
N GLY A 26 -3.31 14.33 17.64
CA GLY A 26 -3.61 15.76 17.76
C GLY A 26 -3.19 16.37 19.10
N GLY A 27 -2.10 15.85 19.70
CA GLY A 27 -1.57 16.31 20.99
C GLY A 27 -2.17 15.64 22.23
N ALA A 28 -3.09 14.67 22.06
CA ALA A 28 -3.55 13.85 23.16
C ALA A 28 -2.48 12.82 23.59
N GLU A 29 -2.36 12.59 24.90
CA GLU A 29 -1.65 11.41 25.40
C GLU A 29 -2.39 10.13 25.00
N GLY A 30 -1.64 9.05 24.80
CA GLY A 30 -2.21 7.76 24.46
C GLY A 30 -1.25 6.63 24.84
N PRO A 31 -1.66 5.37 24.62
CA PRO A 31 -0.83 4.21 24.91
C PRO A 31 0.53 4.25 24.20
N ASP A 32 1.46 3.39 24.64
CA ASP A 32 2.72 3.17 23.93
C ASP A 32 2.45 2.79 22.46
N PRO A 33 3.01 3.49 21.46
CA PRO A 33 2.88 3.14 20.05
C PRO A 33 3.52 1.79 19.68
N LEU A 34 4.55 1.35 20.42
CA LEU A 34 5.41 0.24 20.02
C LEU A 34 4.66 -1.11 19.87
N PRO A 35 3.78 -1.54 20.78
CA PRO A 35 3.03 -2.80 20.61
C PRO A 35 2.18 -2.85 19.32
N TYR A 36 1.65 -1.71 18.88
CA TYR A 36 0.89 -1.62 17.63
C TYR A 36 1.82 -1.73 16.41
N ALA A 37 2.99 -1.09 16.46
CA ALA A 37 4.03 -1.22 15.44
C ALA A 37 4.46 -2.69 15.28
N GLU A 38 4.78 -3.38 16.38
CA GLU A 38 5.21 -4.78 16.35
C GLU A 38 4.12 -5.70 15.78
N ASN A 39 2.85 -5.45 16.13
CA ASN A 39 1.75 -6.23 15.58
C ASN A 39 1.66 -6.09 14.06
N LEU A 40 1.74 -4.86 13.55
CA LEU A 40 1.70 -4.59 12.12
C LEU A 40 2.93 -5.14 11.41
N LEU A 41 4.14 -4.92 11.93
CA LEU A 41 5.37 -5.46 11.35
C LEU A 41 5.36 -6.99 11.30
N THR A 42 4.84 -7.66 12.33
CA THR A 42 4.66 -9.12 12.32
C THR A 42 3.76 -9.57 11.17
N ARG A 43 2.65 -8.85 10.91
CA ARG A 43 1.75 -9.15 9.79
C ARG A 43 2.42 -8.93 8.44
N TRP A 44 3.14 -7.83 8.27
CA TRP A 44 3.90 -7.51 7.06
C TRP A 44 5.07 -8.47 6.82
N ALA A 45 5.58 -9.13 7.86
CA ALA A 45 6.66 -10.11 7.79
C ALA A 45 6.19 -11.57 7.64
N GLU A 46 4.88 -11.82 7.46
CA GLU A 46 4.35 -13.17 7.30
C GLU A 46 4.99 -13.89 6.09
N PRO A 47 5.40 -15.17 6.23
CA PRO A 47 6.33 -15.84 5.31
C PRO A 47 5.76 -16.13 3.90
N GLN A 48 4.43 -16.09 3.76
CA GLN A 48 3.78 -16.25 2.46
C GLN A 48 3.89 -15.00 1.57
N ARG A 49 4.19 -13.83 2.14
CA ARG A 49 4.38 -12.59 1.40
C ARG A 49 5.73 -12.62 0.67
N LYS A 50 5.72 -12.19 -0.59
CA LYS A 50 6.93 -12.05 -1.43
C LYS A 50 7.09 -10.61 -1.90
N TYR A 51 5.99 -9.99 -2.31
CA TYR A 51 5.94 -8.57 -2.67
C TYR A 51 5.42 -7.74 -1.51
N HIS A 52 4.26 -8.10 -0.94
CA HIS A 52 3.56 -7.32 0.08
C HIS A 52 4.20 -7.47 1.47
N THR A 53 5.45 -7.05 1.58
CA THR A 53 6.35 -7.20 2.75
C THR A 53 6.61 -5.84 3.41
N THR A 54 7.40 -5.82 4.48
CA THR A 54 7.89 -4.57 5.08
C THR A 54 8.71 -3.70 4.11
N ALA A 55 9.25 -4.26 3.02
CA ALA A 55 9.89 -3.48 1.96
C ALA A 55 8.86 -2.71 1.11
N HIS A 56 7.71 -3.33 0.77
CA HIS A 56 6.61 -2.64 0.09
C HIS A 56 6.05 -1.53 0.97
N LEU A 57 5.76 -1.81 2.24
CA LEU A 57 5.30 -0.80 3.20
C LEU A 57 6.23 0.42 3.24
N ALA A 58 7.55 0.20 3.37
CA ALA A 58 8.52 1.29 3.38
C ALA A 58 8.49 2.10 2.08
N ALA A 59 8.42 1.42 0.93
CA ALA A 59 8.34 2.08 -0.38
C ALA A 59 7.07 2.92 -0.52
N VAL A 60 5.91 2.41 -0.08
CA VAL A 60 4.64 3.17 -0.07
C VAL A 60 4.77 4.40 0.82
N LEU A 61 5.31 4.27 2.03
CA LEU A 61 5.50 5.41 2.93
C LEU A 61 6.44 6.48 2.33
N ASP A 62 7.50 6.09 1.62
CA ASP A 62 8.41 7.03 0.94
C ASP A 62 7.70 7.82 -0.17
N ARG A 63 6.75 7.16 -0.86
CA ARG A 63 5.94 7.79 -1.91
C ARG A 63 4.86 8.69 -1.31
N VAL A 64 4.25 8.28 -0.19
CA VAL A 64 3.37 9.15 0.60
C VAL A 64 4.13 10.42 1.03
N ASP A 65 5.36 10.30 1.50
CA ASP A 65 6.18 11.46 1.88
C ASP A 65 6.50 12.38 0.69
N THR A 66 6.77 11.80 -0.49
CA THR A 66 6.95 12.55 -1.74
C THR A 66 5.69 13.35 -2.11
N LEU A 67 4.52 12.79 -1.82
CA LEU A 67 3.21 13.35 -2.18
C LEU A 67 2.53 14.10 -1.03
N ALA A 68 3.14 14.19 0.15
CA ALA A 68 2.50 14.65 1.37
C ALA A 68 1.90 16.07 1.25
N GLY A 69 2.48 16.93 0.42
CA GLY A 69 1.97 18.28 0.17
C GLY A 69 0.65 18.33 -0.62
N HIS A 70 0.22 17.22 -1.23
CA HIS A 70 -1.08 17.09 -1.90
C HIS A 70 -2.18 16.61 -0.95
N ALA A 71 -1.84 15.79 0.04
CA ALA A 71 -2.80 15.24 0.99
C ALA A 71 -3.41 16.33 1.88
N ALA A 72 -4.70 16.23 2.17
CA ALA A 72 -5.36 17.08 3.16
C ALA A 72 -4.93 16.70 4.59
N ASP A 73 -4.68 15.41 4.83
CA ASP A 73 -4.16 14.85 6.07
C ASP A 73 -3.14 13.75 5.75
N ALA A 74 -1.86 14.14 5.68
CA ALA A 74 -0.78 13.21 5.34
C ALA A 74 -0.57 12.13 6.43
N ASP A 75 -0.91 12.41 7.68
CA ASP A 75 -0.72 11.45 8.78
C ASP A 75 -1.80 10.37 8.75
N ALA A 76 -3.04 10.72 8.44
CA ALA A 76 -4.08 9.74 8.12
C ALA A 76 -3.69 8.85 6.93
N VAL A 77 -3.09 9.42 5.87
CA VAL A 77 -2.62 8.65 4.72
C VAL A 77 -1.46 7.71 5.10
N ARG A 78 -0.50 8.16 5.92
CA ARG A 78 0.57 7.28 6.44
C ARG A 78 -0.01 6.14 7.25
N LEU A 79 -0.96 6.40 8.16
CA LEU A 79 -1.63 5.35 8.91
C LEU A 79 -2.36 4.38 7.97
N ALA A 80 -3.07 4.86 6.95
CA ALA A 80 -3.71 3.99 5.96
C ALA A 80 -2.70 3.12 5.20
N ALA A 81 -1.53 3.64 4.86
CA ALA A 81 -0.46 2.86 4.25
C ALA A 81 0.00 1.70 5.16
N TRP A 82 0.05 1.89 6.48
CA TRP A 82 0.36 0.81 7.42
C TRP A 82 -0.69 -0.30 7.45
N PHE A 83 -1.96 0.06 7.26
CA PHE A 83 -3.07 -0.88 7.38
C PHE A 83 -3.49 -1.54 6.06
N HIS A 84 -3.28 -0.94 4.88
CA HIS A 84 -3.97 -1.37 3.65
C HIS A 84 -3.85 -2.89 3.36
N ASP A 85 -2.65 -3.46 3.47
CA ASP A 85 -2.41 -4.91 3.35
C ASP A 85 -2.00 -5.58 4.67
N ALA A 86 -2.36 -5.01 5.83
CA ALA A 86 -2.06 -5.60 7.13
C ALA A 86 -2.75 -6.96 7.33
N VAL A 87 -3.83 -7.23 6.62
CA VAL A 87 -4.37 -8.57 6.40
C VAL A 87 -4.15 -8.95 4.95
N TYR A 88 -3.36 -10.00 4.69
CA TYR A 88 -3.07 -10.44 3.32
C TYR A 88 -3.16 -11.94 3.18
N ARG A 89 -4.20 -12.37 2.47
CA ARG A 89 -4.52 -13.74 2.16
C ARG A 89 -4.84 -13.80 0.68
N PRO A 90 -3.88 -14.14 -0.21
CA PRO A 90 -4.11 -14.14 -1.66
C PRO A 90 -5.20 -15.15 -2.08
N ASP A 91 -5.56 -16.09 -1.21
CA ASP A 91 -6.68 -17.02 -1.37
C ASP A 91 -8.06 -16.42 -1.04
N ARG A 92 -8.15 -15.13 -0.68
CA ARG A 92 -9.35 -14.45 -0.19
C ARG A 92 -9.52 -13.07 -0.82
N SER A 93 -10.77 -12.63 -0.96
CA SER A 93 -11.14 -11.34 -1.55
C SER A 93 -11.51 -10.26 -0.52
N GLU A 94 -11.40 -10.54 0.78
CA GLU A 94 -11.85 -9.61 1.85
C GLU A 94 -10.66 -8.95 2.58
N ASN A 95 -9.47 -8.93 1.97
CA ASN A 95 -8.24 -8.49 2.63
C ASN A 95 -8.35 -7.02 3.08
N GLU A 96 -8.73 -6.14 2.18
CA GLU A 96 -8.86 -4.70 2.38
C GLU A 96 -9.93 -4.39 3.43
N GLU A 97 -11.08 -5.08 3.38
CA GLU A 97 -12.12 -4.91 4.41
C GLU A 97 -11.63 -5.34 5.80
N ARG A 98 -10.92 -6.49 5.88
CA ARG A 98 -10.38 -6.97 7.16
C ARG A 98 -9.26 -6.06 7.68
N SER A 99 -8.46 -5.51 6.79
CA SER A 99 -7.45 -4.48 7.08
C SER A 99 -8.09 -3.19 7.60
N ALA A 100 -9.20 -2.75 7.00
CA ALA A 100 -9.94 -1.57 7.45
C ALA A 100 -10.57 -1.80 8.83
N VAL A 101 -11.21 -2.95 9.06
CA VAL A 101 -11.78 -3.32 10.36
C VAL A 101 -10.69 -3.43 11.44
N LEU A 102 -9.48 -3.86 11.07
CA LEU A 102 -8.33 -3.84 11.98
C LEU A 102 -7.97 -2.40 12.37
N ALA A 103 -7.93 -1.47 11.43
CA ALA A 103 -7.67 -0.05 11.70
C ALA A 103 -8.74 0.58 12.59
N GLU A 104 -10.03 0.31 12.33
CA GLU A 104 -11.17 0.80 13.11
C GLU A 104 -11.13 0.36 14.58
N ARG A 105 -10.45 -0.75 14.89
CA ARG A 105 -10.26 -1.23 16.26
C ARG A 105 -8.98 -0.70 16.88
N ALA A 106 -7.86 -0.86 16.17
CA ALA A 106 -6.54 -0.58 16.71
C ALA A 106 -6.30 0.92 16.94
N LEU A 107 -6.79 1.79 16.06
CA LEU A 107 -6.50 3.23 16.13
C LEU A 107 -7.21 3.91 17.32
N PRO A 108 -8.52 3.69 17.58
CA PRO A 108 -9.15 4.22 18.78
C PRO A 108 -8.53 3.68 20.08
N GLU A 109 -8.19 2.38 20.12
CA GLU A 109 -7.46 1.79 21.27
C GLU A 109 -6.10 2.47 21.47
N ALA A 110 -5.43 2.86 20.38
CA ALA A 110 -4.18 3.59 20.39
C ALA A 110 -4.35 5.11 20.62
N GLY A 111 -5.55 5.60 20.96
CA GLY A 111 -5.82 7.00 21.30
C GLY A 111 -6.00 7.94 20.10
N VAL A 112 -6.16 7.42 18.89
CA VAL A 112 -6.46 8.23 17.70
C VAL A 112 -7.96 8.55 17.66
N PRO A 113 -8.37 9.81 17.40
CA PRO A 113 -9.78 10.20 17.33
C PRO A 113 -10.58 9.36 16.32
N ASP A 114 -11.85 9.09 16.63
CA ASP A 114 -12.74 8.29 15.78
C ASP A 114 -12.85 8.83 14.35
N ALA A 115 -12.81 10.17 14.19
CA ALA A 115 -12.86 10.80 12.87
C ALA A 115 -11.64 10.44 12.00
N VAL A 116 -10.44 10.45 12.58
CA VAL A 116 -9.20 10.07 11.88
C VAL A 116 -9.18 8.57 11.64
N SER A 117 -9.59 7.76 12.63
CA SER A 117 -9.70 6.31 12.50
C SER A 117 -10.66 5.90 11.37
N GLY A 118 -11.81 6.58 11.26
CA GLY A 118 -12.78 6.38 10.19
C GLY A 118 -12.22 6.76 8.81
N GLU A 119 -11.46 7.85 8.72
CA GLU A 119 -10.79 8.24 7.48
C GLU A 119 -9.73 7.22 7.06
N VAL A 120 -8.90 6.74 7.98
CA VAL A 120 -7.92 5.68 7.70
C VAL A 120 -8.61 4.42 7.17
N ALA A 121 -9.70 3.99 7.81
CA ALA A 121 -10.44 2.81 7.36
C ALA A 121 -11.10 3.00 5.99
N ARG A 122 -11.61 4.20 5.68
CA ARG A 122 -12.14 4.54 4.35
C ARG A 122 -11.04 4.47 3.29
N LEU A 123 -9.88 5.04 3.59
CA LEU A 123 -8.71 5.02 2.70
C LEU A 123 -8.21 3.59 2.44
N VAL A 124 -8.16 2.74 3.46
CA VAL A 124 -7.83 1.31 3.28
C VAL A 124 -8.85 0.61 2.37
N ARG A 125 -10.15 0.84 2.54
CA ARG A 125 -11.16 0.25 1.63
C ARG A 125 -11.05 0.74 0.20
N LEU A 126 -10.58 1.97 0.00
CA LEU A 126 -10.41 2.55 -1.33
C LEU A 126 -9.38 1.78 -2.19
N THR A 127 -8.39 1.12 -1.56
CA THR A 127 -7.36 0.34 -2.27
C THR A 127 -7.91 -0.94 -2.93
N VAL A 128 -9.19 -1.29 -2.73
CA VAL A 128 -9.83 -2.35 -3.53
C VAL A 128 -9.92 -1.97 -5.01
N THR A 129 -10.11 -0.68 -5.30
CA THR A 129 -10.36 -0.18 -6.66
C THR A 129 -9.27 0.74 -7.18
N HIS A 130 -8.51 1.36 -6.26
CA HIS A 130 -7.56 2.44 -6.54
C HIS A 130 -8.18 3.60 -7.35
N ASP A 131 -9.48 3.84 -7.16
CA ASP A 131 -10.25 4.83 -7.93
C ASP A 131 -10.86 5.91 -7.01
N PRO A 132 -10.04 6.84 -6.46
CA PRO A 132 -10.55 7.95 -5.66
C PRO A 132 -11.44 8.88 -6.50
N ALA A 133 -12.43 9.48 -5.84
CA ALA A 133 -13.20 10.56 -6.43
C ALA A 133 -12.31 11.81 -6.64
N PRO A 134 -12.50 12.60 -7.72
CA PRO A 134 -11.73 13.81 -7.92
C PRO A 134 -11.81 14.77 -6.72
N GLY A 135 -10.66 15.17 -6.19
CA GLY A 135 -10.57 16.05 -5.02
C GLY A 135 -10.55 15.31 -3.68
N ASP A 136 -10.65 13.98 -3.66
CA ASP A 136 -10.29 13.15 -2.50
C ASP A 136 -8.77 13.08 -2.37
N THR A 137 -8.13 14.19 -1.98
CA THR A 137 -6.67 14.29 -2.07
C THR A 137 -5.93 13.29 -1.18
N ASN A 138 -6.53 12.83 -0.08
CA ASN A 138 -5.98 11.74 0.73
C ASN A 138 -6.00 10.41 -0.04
N GLY A 139 -7.13 10.08 -0.67
CA GLY A 139 -7.27 8.88 -1.49
C GLY A 139 -6.37 8.91 -2.72
N GLU A 140 -6.26 10.06 -3.38
CA GLU A 140 -5.35 10.29 -4.50
C GLU A 140 -3.90 10.03 -4.11
N VAL A 141 -3.45 10.48 -2.93
CA VAL A 141 -2.09 10.19 -2.45
C VAL A 141 -1.90 8.71 -2.13
N LEU A 142 -2.82 8.07 -1.42
CA LEU A 142 -2.66 6.66 -1.03
C LEU A 142 -2.63 5.76 -2.27
N CYS A 143 -3.57 5.93 -3.19
CA CYS A 143 -3.65 5.11 -4.40
C CYS A 143 -2.43 5.32 -5.29
N ASP A 144 -1.97 6.56 -5.49
CA ASP A 144 -0.76 6.84 -6.26
C ASP A 144 0.49 6.23 -5.60
N ALA A 145 0.61 6.33 -4.28
CA ALA A 145 1.77 5.79 -3.54
C ALA A 145 1.84 4.27 -3.60
N ASP A 146 0.70 3.58 -3.48
CA ASP A 146 0.62 2.13 -3.57
C ASP A 146 0.94 1.64 -5.00
N LEU A 147 0.37 2.29 -6.01
CA LEU A 147 0.56 1.94 -7.43
C LEU A 147 1.90 2.38 -8.01
N ALA A 148 2.73 3.18 -7.32
CA ALA A 148 3.93 3.74 -7.93
C ALA A 148 4.99 2.70 -8.34
N ILE A 149 4.93 1.47 -7.79
CA ILE A 149 5.76 0.35 -8.27
C ILE A 149 5.58 0.09 -9.78
N LEU A 150 4.38 0.39 -10.31
CA LEU A 150 4.09 0.21 -11.72
C LEU A 150 4.99 1.09 -12.59
N ALA A 151 5.43 2.24 -12.08
CA ALA A 151 6.31 3.17 -12.76
C ALA A 151 7.81 2.92 -12.52
N ALA A 152 8.18 1.81 -11.86
CA ALA A 152 9.56 1.45 -11.60
C ALA A 152 10.33 1.14 -12.90
N PRO A 153 11.67 1.22 -12.88
CA PRO A 153 12.49 0.73 -13.98
C PRO A 153 12.13 -0.71 -14.38
N PRO A 154 12.21 -1.10 -15.67
CA PRO A 154 11.72 -2.40 -16.14
C PRO A 154 12.24 -3.62 -15.38
N LYS A 155 13.48 -3.56 -14.89
CA LYS A 155 14.07 -4.63 -14.08
C LYS A 155 13.32 -4.80 -12.74
N GLU A 156 13.12 -3.71 -12.01
CA GLU A 156 12.42 -3.70 -10.73
C GLU A 156 10.94 -4.06 -10.90
N TYR A 157 10.31 -3.60 -11.99
CA TYR A 157 8.95 -4.01 -12.33
C TYR A 157 8.85 -5.52 -12.59
N GLY A 158 9.82 -6.10 -13.30
CA GLY A 158 9.87 -7.55 -13.54
C GLY A 158 10.04 -8.35 -12.24
N GLU A 159 10.86 -7.86 -11.31
CA GLU A 159 11.01 -8.44 -9.97
C GLU A 159 9.70 -8.36 -9.17
N TYR A 160 8.99 -7.22 -9.22
CA TYR A 160 7.65 -7.07 -8.66
C TYR A 160 6.66 -8.10 -9.23
N ALA A 161 6.57 -8.21 -10.56
CA ALA A 161 5.65 -9.13 -11.21
C ALA A 161 5.94 -10.60 -10.87
N ALA A 162 7.23 -10.97 -10.77
CA ALA A 162 7.66 -12.30 -10.35
C ALA A 162 7.28 -12.59 -8.89
N GLN A 163 7.49 -11.64 -7.97
CA GLN A 163 7.11 -11.80 -6.56
C GLN A 163 5.59 -11.93 -6.40
N VAL A 164 4.80 -11.15 -7.15
CA VAL A 164 3.33 -11.32 -7.19
C VAL A 164 2.99 -12.72 -7.72
N ARG A 165 3.63 -13.20 -8.79
CA ARG A 165 3.42 -14.58 -9.28
C ARG A 165 3.68 -15.62 -8.19
N GLU A 166 4.73 -15.46 -7.39
CA GLU A 166 5.04 -16.37 -6.29
C GLU A 166 3.97 -16.38 -5.19
N GLU A 167 3.39 -15.23 -4.84
CA GLU A 167 2.30 -15.15 -3.85
C GLU A 167 1.04 -15.90 -4.29
N TYR A 168 0.81 -15.95 -5.60
CA TYR A 168 -0.26 -16.74 -6.22
C TYR A 168 0.22 -18.11 -6.71
N GLY A 169 1.32 -18.66 -6.17
CA GLY A 169 1.89 -19.96 -6.57
C GLY A 169 0.91 -21.15 -6.48
N PHE A 170 -0.16 -21.02 -5.69
CA PHE A 170 -1.24 -22.01 -5.58
C PHE A 170 -2.25 -21.95 -6.73
N VAL A 171 -2.26 -20.87 -7.53
CA VAL A 171 -3.13 -20.70 -8.69
C VAL A 171 -2.46 -21.33 -9.93
N PRO A 172 -3.17 -22.17 -10.70
CA PRO A 172 -2.67 -22.71 -11.96
C PRO A 172 -2.26 -21.60 -12.94
N ASP A 173 -1.21 -21.84 -13.73
CA ASP A 173 -0.59 -20.82 -14.58
C ASP A 173 -1.57 -20.10 -15.52
N GLU A 174 -2.46 -20.85 -16.20
CA GLU A 174 -3.44 -20.26 -17.11
C GLU A 174 -4.43 -19.34 -16.37
N ALA A 175 -4.94 -19.80 -15.22
CA ALA A 175 -5.86 -19.03 -14.40
C ALA A 175 -5.18 -17.78 -13.80
N PHE A 176 -3.91 -17.88 -13.41
CA PHE A 176 -3.13 -16.74 -12.96
C PHE A 176 -2.93 -15.72 -14.09
N ARG A 177 -2.56 -16.16 -15.30
CA ARG A 177 -2.38 -15.28 -16.46
C ARG A 177 -3.66 -14.53 -16.81
N GLU A 178 -4.79 -15.23 -16.86
CA GLU A 178 -6.10 -14.63 -17.13
C GLU A 178 -6.50 -13.61 -16.04
N GLY A 179 -6.36 -13.99 -14.77
CA GLY A 179 -6.64 -13.12 -13.63
C GLY A 179 -5.76 -11.87 -13.61
N ARG A 180 -4.44 -12.05 -13.77
CA ARG A 180 -3.48 -10.94 -13.83
C ARG A 180 -3.77 -10.03 -15.01
N ALA A 181 -3.99 -10.57 -16.21
CA ALA A 181 -4.36 -9.78 -17.38
C ALA A 181 -5.65 -8.97 -17.16
N THR A 182 -6.62 -9.52 -16.41
CA THR A 182 -7.85 -8.80 -16.04
C THR A 182 -7.55 -7.59 -15.15
N VAL A 183 -6.71 -7.75 -14.12
CA VAL A 183 -6.27 -6.63 -13.26
C VAL A 183 -5.54 -5.56 -14.08
N LEU A 184 -4.59 -5.95 -14.95
CA LEU A 184 -3.86 -4.99 -15.79
C LEU A 184 -4.81 -4.22 -16.73
N ARG A 185 -5.79 -4.90 -17.33
CA ARG A 185 -6.80 -4.24 -18.19
C ARG A 185 -7.68 -3.28 -17.40
N GLN A 186 -8.07 -3.63 -16.17
CA GLN A 186 -8.83 -2.72 -15.29
C GLN A 186 -8.04 -1.44 -15.02
N LEU A 187 -6.77 -1.58 -14.60
CA LEU A 187 -5.89 -0.42 -14.34
C LEU A 187 -5.66 0.43 -15.60
N LEU A 188 -5.40 -0.20 -16.74
CA LEU A 188 -5.21 0.51 -18.02
C LEU A 188 -6.49 1.21 -18.50
N GLY A 189 -7.66 0.69 -18.12
CA GLY A 189 -8.98 1.24 -18.42
C GLY A 189 -9.34 2.47 -17.58
N LEU A 190 -8.61 2.77 -16.50
CA LEU A 190 -8.79 4.00 -15.75
C LEU A 190 -8.46 5.21 -16.63
N PRO A 191 -9.30 6.28 -16.61
CA PRO A 191 -9.02 7.51 -17.36
C PRO A 191 -7.65 8.11 -17.03
N GLN A 192 -7.25 8.00 -15.76
CA GLN A 192 -5.94 8.36 -15.24
C GLN A 192 -5.54 7.29 -14.23
N LEU A 193 -4.35 6.72 -14.41
CA LEU A 193 -3.83 5.71 -13.47
C LEU A 193 -3.31 6.36 -12.20
N PHE A 194 -2.70 7.54 -12.33
CA PHE A 194 -2.26 8.36 -11.21
C PHE A 194 -3.08 9.65 -11.16
N ARG A 195 -3.42 10.08 -9.96
CA ARG A 195 -4.37 11.17 -9.71
C ARG A 195 -3.69 12.44 -9.24
N THR A 196 -2.54 12.32 -8.59
CA THR A 196 -1.77 13.49 -8.16
C THR A 196 -1.04 14.13 -9.36
N PRO A 197 -0.86 15.47 -9.37
CA PRO A 197 -0.10 16.13 -10.44
C PRO A 197 1.35 15.63 -10.59
N TYR A 198 1.94 15.12 -9.50
CA TYR A 198 3.26 14.48 -9.54
C TYR A 198 3.18 13.10 -10.20
N GLY A 199 2.27 12.22 -9.75
CA GLY A 199 2.12 10.88 -10.32
C GLY A 199 1.77 10.90 -11.80
N MET A 200 0.87 11.79 -12.23
CA MET A 200 0.53 11.97 -13.64
C MET A 200 1.75 12.31 -14.51
N ARG A 201 2.64 13.17 -14.02
CA ARG A 201 3.83 13.62 -14.77
C ARG A 201 4.96 12.62 -14.72
N GLU A 202 5.28 12.13 -13.53
CA GLU A 202 6.51 11.40 -13.26
C GLU A 202 6.34 9.88 -13.32
N TRP A 203 5.11 9.36 -13.16
CA TRP A 203 4.87 7.91 -13.03
C TRP A 203 3.99 7.34 -14.14
N GLU A 204 2.92 8.03 -14.53
CA GLU A 204 1.92 7.48 -15.45
C GLU A 204 2.48 6.98 -16.79
N PRO A 205 3.37 7.71 -17.50
CA PRO A 205 3.90 7.22 -18.78
C PRO A 205 4.68 5.90 -18.63
N LYS A 206 5.51 5.78 -17.59
CA LYS A 206 6.31 4.58 -17.31
C LYS A 206 5.42 3.41 -16.89
N ALA A 207 4.43 3.68 -16.03
CA ALA A 207 3.50 2.65 -15.58
C ALA A 207 2.67 2.07 -16.72
N ARG A 208 2.11 2.91 -17.58
CA ARG A 208 1.36 2.43 -18.75
C ARG A 208 2.23 1.60 -19.68
N GLN A 209 3.50 1.98 -19.90
CA GLN A 209 4.44 1.18 -20.67
C GLN A 209 4.67 -0.20 -20.05
N ASN A 210 4.93 -0.27 -18.75
CA ASN A 210 5.17 -1.53 -18.04
C ASN A 210 3.93 -2.44 -18.04
N LEU A 211 2.75 -1.87 -17.73
CA LEU A 211 1.47 -2.60 -17.72
C LEU A 211 1.14 -3.19 -19.11
N LEU A 212 1.33 -2.41 -20.19
CA LEU A 212 1.11 -2.89 -21.56
C LEU A 212 2.10 -4.00 -21.93
N THR A 213 3.37 -3.85 -21.55
CA THR A 213 4.40 -4.86 -21.80
C THR A 213 4.09 -6.17 -21.07
N GLU A 214 3.70 -6.10 -19.80
CA GLU A 214 3.28 -7.29 -19.05
C GLU A 214 2.03 -7.93 -19.65
N LEU A 215 1.03 -7.12 -20.03
CA LEU A 215 -0.19 -7.63 -20.64
C LEU A 215 0.08 -8.38 -21.96
N GLU A 216 1.00 -7.89 -22.78
CA GLU A 216 1.45 -8.57 -24.00
C GLU A 216 2.05 -9.94 -23.65
N LEU A 217 3.00 -9.99 -22.69
CA LEU A 217 3.64 -11.25 -22.26
C LEU A 217 2.68 -12.28 -21.63
N LEU A 218 1.57 -11.83 -21.05
CA LEU A 218 0.54 -12.69 -20.46
C LEU A 218 -0.52 -13.17 -21.46
N THR A 219 -0.60 -12.57 -22.64
CA THR A 219 -1.64 -12.88 -23.64
C THR A 219 -1.10 -13.54 -24.91
N HIS A 220 0.22 -13.67 -25.03
CA HIS A 220 0.93 -14.47 -26.02
C HIS A 220 1.41 -15.81 -25.46
#